data_AF-A0AAJ6BF62-F1
#
_entry.id   AF-A0AAJ6BF62-F1
#
_cell.length_a   1.000
_cell.length_b   1.000
_cell.length_c   1.000
_cell.angle_alpha   90.00
_cell.angle_beta   90.00
_cell.angle_gamma   90.00
#
_symmetry.space_group_name_H-M   'P 1'
#
loop_
_entity.id
_entity.type
_entity.pdbx_description
1 polymer ?
#
loop_
_entity_poly.entity_id
_entity_poly.type
_entity_poly.pdbx_seq_one_letter_code
_entity_poly.pdbx_strand_id
1 'polypeptide(L)'
;MQVTEMIVAVTLFLGFFALVFGLVYMQKKESLAMLEKNMNPREDRPAPYKNLKWGLLLVGAGVGLLLAYLLDETTVLGRHPEPLYIALIGIGGGAGLICSYKIEKKELLDKQMREERLPVA
;
A
#
# COMPACT_ATOMS: atom_id res chain seq x y z
N MET A 1 5.69 -4.79 34.49
CA MET A 1 6.06 -4.90 33.06
C MET A 1 4.88 -5.42 32.21
N GLN A 2 4.16 -6.47 32.61
CA GLN A 2 3.03 -7.03 31.84
C GLN A 2 1.87 -6.05 31.55
N VAL A 3 1.49 -5.17 32.49
CA VAL A 3 0.37 -4.22 32.29
C VAL A 3 0.68 -3.18 31.21
N THR A 4 1.93 -2.71 31.14
CA THR A 4 2.37 -1.74 30.13
C THR A 4 2.30 -2.34 28.72
N GLU A 5 2.74 -3.58 28.55
CA GLU A 5 2.67 -4.29 27.26
C GLU A 5 1.22 -4.49 26.81
N MET A 6 0.32 -4.81 27.74
CA MET A 6 -1.10 -4.98 27.44
C MET A 6 -1.75 -3.67 26.99
N ILE A 7 -1.41 -2.54 27.62
CA ILE A 7 -1.89 -1.21 27.21
C ILE A 7 -1.35 -0.84 25.84
N VAL A 8 -0.05 -1.05 25.59
CA VAL A 8 0.57 -0.74 24.28
C VAL A 8 -0.09 -1.57 23.16
N ALA A 9 -0.34 -2.85 23.39
CA ALA A 9 -1.02 -3.71 22.42
C ALA A 9 -2.44 -3.18 22.12
N VAL A 10 -3.24 -2.89 23.15
CA VAL A 10 -4.62 -2.40 22.98
C VAL A 10 -4.65 -1.05 22.28
N THR A 11 -3.75 -0.12 22.62
CA THR A 11 -3.65 1.19 21.94
C THR A 11 -3.24 1.05 20.48
N LEU A 12 -2.32 0.14 20.15
CA LEU A 12 -1.96 -0.13 18.75
C LEU A 12 -3.14 -0.67 17.93
N PHE A 13 -3.89 -1.63 18.48
CA PHE A 13 -5.09 -2.15 17.82
C PHE A 13 -6.15 -1.07 17.61
N LEU A 14 -6.46 -0.28 18.64
CA LEU A 14 -7.42 0.81 18.53
C LEU A 14 -6.96 1.89 17.55
N GLY A 15 -5.68 2.26 17.56
CA GLY A 15 -5.10 3.23 16.64
C GLY A 15 -5.16 2.77 15.19
N PHE A 16 -4.88 1.50 14.93
CA PHE A 16 -5.00 0.91 13.59
C PHE A 16 -6.45 0.94 13.08
N PHE A 17 -7.42 0.53 13.91
CA PHE A 17 -8.84 0.59 13.54
C PHE A 17 -9.32 2.02 13.31
N ALA A 18 -8.90 2.98 14.16
CA ALA A 18 -9.23 4.39 13.99
C ALA A 18 -8.67 4.97 12.68
N LEU A 19 -7.43 4.62 12.32
CA LEU A 19 -6.81 5.04 11.06
C LEU A 19 -7.57 4.50 9.85
N VAL A 20 -7.85 3.19 9.83
CA VAL A 20 -8.59 2.53 8.73
C VAL A 20 -9.99 3.14 8.61
N PHE A 21 -10.69 3.32 9.74
CA PHE A 21 -11.98 3.96 9.77
C PHE A 21 -11.93 5.40 9.25
N GLY A 22 -10.92 6.19 9.66
CA GLY A 22 -10.72 7.55 9.21
C GLY A 22 -10.51 7.66 7.70
N LEU A 23 -9.68 6.78 7.12
CA LEU A 23 -9.45 6.73 5.67
C LEU A 23 -10.72 6.37 4.89
N VAL A 24 -11.47 5.36 5.34
CA VAL A 24 -12.73 4.97 4.69
C VAL A 24 -13.78 6.05 4.81
N TYR A 25 -13.88 6.70 5.98
CA TYR A 25 -14.82 7.78 6.23
C TYR A 25 -14.56 8.97 5.30
N MET A 26 -13.30 9.39 5.14
CA MET A 26 -12.95 10.47 4.20
C MET A 26 -13.30 10.12 2.75
N GLN A 27 -12.97 8.92 2.28
CA GLN A 27 -13.29 8.48 0.92
C GLN A 27 -14.80 8.45 0.65
N LYS A 28 -15.61 8.02 1.64
CA LYS A 28 -17.07 8.05 1.52
C LYS A 28 -17.61 9.46 1.49
N LYS A 29 -17.05 10.38 2.28
CA LYS A 29 -17.46 11.79 2.29
C LYS A 29 -17.21 12.46 0.94
N GLU A 30 -16.05 12.20 0.31
CA GLU A 30 -15.76 12.66 -1.05
C GLU A 30 -16.75 12.11 -2.08
N SER A 31 -17.11 10.83 -1.94
CA SER A 31 -18.09 10.16 -2.81
C SER A 31 -19.49 10.78 -2.73
N LEU A 32 -19.91 11.23 -1.55
CA LEU A 32 -21.19 11.91 -1.33
C LEU A 32 -21.18 13.33 -1.92
N ALA A 33 -20.10 14.09 -1.72
CA ALA A 33 -19.97 15.43 -2.28
C ALA A 33 -19.93 15.45 -3.83
N MET A 34 -19.51 14.36 -4.46
CA MET A 34 -19.58 14.21 -5.92
C MET A 34 -21.01 13.91 -6.40
N LEU A 35 -21.76 13.08 -5.66
CA LEU A 35 -23.16 12.76 -5.96
C LEU A 35 -24.05 14.00 -5.88
N GLU A 36 -23.82 14.86 -4.88
CA GLU A 36 -24.51 16.16 -4.72
C GLU A 36 -24.28 17.12 -5.89
N LYS A 37 -23.18 16.95 -6.62
CA LYS A 37 -22.82 17.78 -7.79
C LYS A 37 -23.26 17.17 -9.12
N ASN A 38 -24.12 16.14 -9.13
CA ASN A 38 -24.49 15.36 -10.33
C ASN A 38 -23.27 14.80 -11.09
N MET A 39 -22.11 14.64 -10.42
CA MET A 39 -20.97 13.93 -10.99
C MET A 39 -21.07 12.46 -10.58
N ASN A 40 -21.10 11.56 -11.57
CA ASN A 40 -21.18 10.12 -11.30
C ASN A 40 -19.81 9.61 -10.82
N PRO A 41 -19.62 9.22 -9.54
CA PRO A 41 -18.31 8.84 -8.99
C PRO A 41 -17.77 7.50 -9.56
N ARG A 42 -18.56 6.84 -10.41
CA ARG A 42 -18.26 5.56 -11.06
C ARG A 42 -17.80 5.69 -12.51
N GLU A 43 -18.13 6.78 -13.21
CA GLU A 43 -17.73 6.98 -14.61
C GLU A 43 -16.22 7.29 -14.73
N ASP A 44 -15.67 7.97 -13.74
CA ASP A 44 -14.35 8.60 -13.82
C ASP A 44 -13.21 7.77 -13.19
N ARG A 45 -13.46 6.47 -12.93
CA ARG A 45 -12.44 5.58 -12.37
C ARG A 45 -12.28 4.32 -13.19
N PRO A 46 -11.63 4.40 -14.37
CA PRO A 46 -10.88 3.26 -14.85
C PRO A 46 -9.75 3.03 -13.84
N ALA A 47 -10.00 2.26 -12.78
CA ALA A 47 -8.98 1.83 -11.83
C ALA A 47 -8.64 0.34 -12.04
N PRO A 48 -8.17 -0.08 -13.24
CA PRO A 48 -7.78 -1.47 -13.48
C PRO A 48 -6.54 -1.87 -12.66
N TYR A 49 -5.84 -0.92 -12.02
CA TYR A 49 -4.57 -1.17 -11.32
C TYR A 49 -4.71 -1.28 -9.80
N LYS A 50 -5.93 -1.30 -9.24
CA LYS A 50 -6.11 -1.48 -7.78
C LYS A 50 -5.53 -2.82 -7.31
N ASN A 51 -5.68 -3.86 -8.13
CA ASN A 51 -5.13 -5.20 -7.87
C ASN A 51 -3.60 -5.24 -8.02
N LEU A 52 -3.04 -4.39 -8.90
CA LEU A 52 -1.60 -4.30 -9.13
C LEU A 52 -0.86 -3.73 -7.90
N LYS A 53 -1.47 -2.77 -7.19
CA LYS A 53 -0.94 -2.22 -5.92
C LYS A 53 -0.80 -3.30 -4.85
N TRP A 54 -1.83 -4.12 -4.68
CA TRP A 54 -1.82 -5.21 -3.70
C TRP A 54 -0.87 -6.34 -4.11
N GLY A 55 -0.85 -6.70 -5.39
CA GLY A 55 0.07 -7.71 -5.92
C GLY A 55 1.53 -7.33 -5.71
N LEU A 56 1.90 -6.09 -6.04
CA LEU A 56 3.30 -5.67 -5.93
C LEU A 56 3.72 -5.39 -4.47
N LEU A 57 2.79 -5.00 -3.59
CA LEU A 57 3.01 -4.96 -2.15
C LEU A 57 3.31 -6.36 -1.60
N LEU A 58 2.51 -7.37 -1.98
CA LEU A 58 2.72 -8.76 -1.57
C LEU A 58 4.05 -9.32 -2.08
N VAL A 59 4.40 -9.02 -3.34
CA VAL A 59 5.69 -9.42 -3.92
C VAL A 59 6.86 -8.75 -3.18
N GLY A 60 6.79 -7.44 -2.95
CA GLY A 60 7.82 -6.71 -2.22
C GLY A 60 8.00 -7.20 -0.78
N ALA A 61 6.89 -7.43 -0.06
CA ALA A 61 6.91 -7.98 1.28
C ALA A 61 7.48 -9.41 1.32
N GLY A 62 7.09 -10.26 0.36
CA GLY A 62 7.59 -11.63 0.24
C GLY A 62 9.09 -11.69 -0.07
N VAL A 63 9.56 -10.86 -1.01
CA VAL A 63 11.00 -10.75 -1.33
C VAL A 63 11.79 -10.19 -0.14
N GLY A 64 11.25 -9.19 0.56
CA GLY A 64 11.85 -8.65 1.78
C GLY A 64 11.98 -9.72 2.87
N LEU A 65 10.94 -10.53 3.09
CA LEU A 65 10.99 -11.63 4.06
C LEU A 65 12.00 -12.72 3.66
N LEU A 66 12.07 -13.07 2.36
CA LEU A 66 13.04 -14.03 1.85
C LEU A 66 14.49 -13.56 2.06
N LEU A 67 14.75 -12.28 1.81
CA LEU A 67 16.05 -11.68 2.08
C LEU A 67 16.35 -11.64 3.59
N ALA A 68 15.35 -11.34 4.44
CA ALA A 68 15.54 -11.36 5.89
C ALA A 68 15.96 -12.74 6.39
N TYR A 69 15.34 -13.79 5.88
CA TYR A 69 15.68 -15.17 6.20
C TYR A 69 17.11 -15.55 5.76
N LEU A 70 17.49 -15.20 4.52
CA LEU A 70 18.86 -15.44 4.05
C LEU A 70 19.91 -14.67 4.85
N LEU A 71 19.61 -13.42 5.24
CA LEU A 71 20.51 -12.61 6.06
C LEU A 71 20.62 -13.18 7.48
N ASP A 72 19.53 -13.67 8.07
CA ASP A 72 19.52 -14.32 9.38
C ASP A 72 20.37 -15.61 9.38
N GLU A 73 20.29 -16.41 8.31
CA GLU A 73 21.07 -17.64 8.19
C GLU A 73 22.58 -17.39 7.93
N THR A 74 22.91 -16.31 7.21
CA THR A 74 24.31 -16.00 6.84
C THR A 74 25.04 -15.13 7.87
N THR A 75 24.33 -14.37 8.69
CA THR A 75 24.93 -13.55 9.75
C THR A 75 24.74 -14.18 11.12
N VAL A 76 25.85 -14.42 11.83
CA VAL A 76 25.88 -14.86 13.23
C VAL A 76 25.46 -13.71 14.18
N LEU A 77 24.38 -12.99 13.87
CA LEU A 77 23.78 -11.99 14.76
C LEU A 77 22.89 -12.70 15.78
N GLY A 78 23.53 -13.61 16.54
CA GLY A 78 22.90 -14.54 17.46
C GLY A 78 22.36 -13.90 18.75
N ARG A 79 21.57 -12.82 18.68
CA ARG A 79 20.84 -12.35 19.86
C ARG A 79 19.37 -11.98 19.66
N HIS A 80 18.94 -11.38 18.55
CA HIS A 80 17.51 -11.07 18.35
C HIS A 80 17.19 -10.92 16.84
N PRO A 81 16.71 -11.97 16.16
CA PRO A 81 16.44 -11.91 14.73
C PRO A 81 15.10 -11.23 14.40
N GLU A 82 14.23 -11.08 15.38
CA GLU A 82 12.84 -10.60 15.25
C GLU A 82 12.72 -9.19 14.62
N PRO A 83 13.54 -8.19 14.99
CA PRO A 83 13.48 -6.87 14.38
C PRO A 83 13.91 -6.85 12.91
N LEU A 84 14.81 -7.76 12.51
CA LEU A 84 15.32 -7.83 11.14
C LEU A 84 14.22 -8.25 10.17
N TYR A 85 13.40 -9.24 10.55
CA TYR A 85 12.24 -9.67 9.77
C TYR A 85 11.23 -8.53 9.57
N ILE A 86 10.87 -7.84 10.65
CA ILE A 86 9.89 -6.73 10.57
C ILE A 86 10.42 -5.57 9.73
N ALA A 87 11.71 -5.23 9.88
CA ALA A 87 12.34 -4.17 9.11
C ALA A 87 12.42 -4.50 7.62
N LEU A 88 12.85 -5.71 7.25
CA LEU A 88 12.99 -6.09 5.84
C LEU A 88 11.64 -6.32 5.14
N ILE A 89 10.63 -6.83 5.84
CA ILE A 89 9.25 -6.88 5.30
C ILE A 89 8.75 -5.46 5.03
N GLY A 90 8.94 -4.53 5.98
CA GLY A 90 8.52 -3.14 5.83
C GLY A 90 9.24 -2.44 4.67
N ILE A 91 10.56 -2.62 4.55
CA ILE A 91 11.36 -2.04 3.47
C ILE A 91 11.00 -2.69 2.13
N GLY A 92 10.90 -4.02 2.06
CA GLY A 92 10.55 -4.75 0.85
C GLY A 92 9.14 -4.42 0.38
N GLY A 93 8.16 -4.42 1.28
CA GLY A 93 6.77 -4.02 0.99
C GLY A 93 6.67 -2.56 0.56
N GLY A 94 7.42 -1.66 1.21
CA GLY A 94 7.49 -0.25 0.84
C GLY A 94 8.11 -0.02 -0.54
N ALA A 95 9.21 -0.71 -0.86
CA ALA A 95 9.83 -0.67 -2.18
C ALA A 95 8.87 -1.20 -3.27
N GLY A 96 8.14 -2.29 -2.98
CA GLY A 96 7.09 -2.83 -3.85
C GLY A 96 5.99 -1.81 -4.15
N LEU A 97 5.53 -1.05 -3.15
CA LEU A 97 4.56 0.03 -3.35
C LEU A 97 5.11 1.19 -4.19
N ILE A 98 6.36 1.60 -3.97
CA ILE A 98 7.00 2.67 -4.75
C ILE A 98 7.13 2.25 -6.22
N CYS A 99 7.51 1.01 -6.48
CA CYS A 99 7.53 0.44 -7.82
C CYS A 99 6.11 0.42 -8.43
N SER A 100 5.07 0.12 -7.66
CA SER A 100 3.68 0.13 -8.15
C SER A 100 3.26 1.51 -8.61
N TYR A 101 3.63 2.55 -7.86
CA TYR A 101 3.32 3.93 -8.22
C TYR A 101 4.04 4.35 -9.51
N LYS A 102 5.31 3.94 -9.69
CA LYS A 102 6.07 4.22 -10.90
C LYS A 102 5.48 3.55 -12.14
N ILE A 103 5.05 2.29 -12.03
CA ILE A 103 4.43 1.54 -13.13
C ILE A 103 3.09 2.18 -13.50
N GLU A 104 2.24 2.45 -12.51
CA GLU A 104 0.93 3.09 -12.71
C GLU A 104 1.10 4.47 -13.38
N LYS A 105 2.05 5.29 -12.93
CA LYS A 105 2.33 6.60 -13.54
C LYS A 105 2.75 6.49 -15.01
N LYS A 106 3.58 5.50 -15.35
CA LYS A 106 4.06 5.30 -16.73
C LYS A 106 2.93 4.87 -17.66
N GLU A 107 2.07 3.97 -17.21
CA GLU A 107 0.96 3.45 -18.01
C GLU A 107 -0.15 4.49 -18.22
N LEU A 108 -0.37 5.38 -17.24
CA LEU A 108 -1.26 6.54 -17.38
C LEU A 108 -0.74 7.56 -18.41
N LEU A 109 0.56 7.85 -18.40
CA LEU A 109 1.21 8.74 -19.38
C LEU A 109 1.13 8.16 -20.82
N ASP A 110 1.33 6.85 -20.97
CA ASP A 110 1.26 6.18 -22.27
C ASP A 110 -0.16 6.18 -22.86
N LYS A 111 -1.21 6.09 -22.01
CA LYS A 111 -2.61 6.22 -22.46
C LYS A 111 -2.93 7.64 -22.94
N GLN A 112 -2.51 8.66 -22.20
CA GLN A 112 -2.74 10.06 -22.57
C GLN A 112 -2.07 10.41 -23.91
N MET A 113 -0.83 9.99 -24.13
CA MET A 113 -0.13 10.23 -25.41
C MET A 113 -0.75 9.48 -26.60
N ARG A 114 -1.47 8.38 -26.35
CA ARG A 114 -2.16 7.61 -27.40
C ARG A 114 -3.51 8.23 -27.75
N GLU A 115 -4.23 8.79 -26.78
CA GLU A 115 -5.48 9.53 -27.00
C GLU A 115 -5.23 10.87 -27.72
N GLU A 116 -4.16 11.59 -27.38
CA GLU A 116 -3.79 12.87 -28.03
C GLU A 116 -3.33 12.69 -29.49
N ARG A 117 -2.93 11.48 -29.90
CA ARG A 117 -2.53 11.15 -31.28
C ARG A 117 -3.68 10.66 -32.18
N LEU A 118 -4.88 10.47 -31.65
CA LEU A 118 -6.04 10.10 -32.47
C LEU A 118 -6.74 11.39 -32.93
N PRO A 119 -6.83 11.68 -34.24
CA PRO A 119 -7.72 12.73 -34.71
C PRO A 119 -9.13 12.32 -34.30
N VAL A 120 -9.80 13.19 -33.56
CA VAL A 120 -11.22 13.07 -33.25
C VAL A 120 -11.96 13.00 -34.59
N ALA A 121 -12.35 11.80 -34.98
CA ALA A 121 -13.10 11.51 -36.20
C ALA A 121 -14.60 11.55 -35.93
#